data_AF-X0TNQ1-F1
#
_entry.id   AF-X0TNQ1-F1
#
_cell.length_a   1.000
_cell.length_b   1.000
_cell.length_c   1.000
_cell.angle_alpha   90.00
_cell.angle_beta   90.00
_cell.angle_gamma   90.00
#
_symmetry.space_group_name_H-M   'P 1'
#
loop_
_entity.id
_entity.type
_entity.pdbx_description
1 polymer ?
#
loop_
_entity_poly.entity_id
_entity_poly.type
_entity_poly.pdbx_seq_one_letter_code
_entity_poly.pdbx_strand_id
1 'polypeptide(L)'
;MDEEEFRKHFMTKSVFNQANSLDMSYVPEKVYCRDEPINNLIYNFRRILEEEEQPSINCLILGKGGVGKTCTARYFGRNFKTIALEKDVDVFIEYYNCINFRSKSKIIRELLAKYTHGSGRG
;
A
#
# COMPACT_ATOMS: atom_id res chain seq x y z
N MET A 1 -7.63 6.27 -39.81
CA MET A 1 -8.60 6.26 -38.72
C MET A 1 -9.24 7.62 -38.67
N ASP A 2 -10.46 7.72 -39.18
CA ASP A 2 -11.28 8.92 -39.09
C ASP A 2 -11.94 9.00 -37.70
N GLU A 3 -12.64 10.11 -37.43
CA GLU A 3 -13.28 10.35 -36.14
C GLU A 3 -14.36 9.30 -35.83
N GLU A 4 -15.01 8.76 -36.84
CA GLU A 4 -16.10 7.78 -36.70
C GLU A 4 -15.54 6.41 -36.26
N GLU A 5 -14.47 5.95 -36.90
CA GLU A 5 -13.73 4.75 -36.53
C GLU A 5 -13.11 4.88 -35.12
N PHE A 6 -12.59 6.07 -34.78
CA PHE A 6 -12.06 6.34 -33.44
C PHE A 6 -13.14 6.22 -32.36
N ARG A 7 -14.32 6.82 -32.58
CA ARG A 7 -15.45 6.76 -31.62
C ARG A 7 -15.98 5.34 -31.42
N LYS A 8 -15.97 4.50 -32.48
CA LYS A 8 -16.43 3.11 -32.41
C LYS A 8 -15.69 2.30 -31.35
N HIS A 9 -14.38 2.53 -31.17
CA HIS A 9 -13.58 1.85 -30.15
C HIS A 9 -13.98 2.18 -28.71
N PHE A 10 -14.46 3.40 -28.43
CA PHE A 10 -14.93 3.80 -27.09
C PHE A 10 -16.36 3.32 -26.78
N MET A 11 -17.15 3.01 -27.81
CA MET A 11 -18.51 2.50 -27.65
C MET A 11 -18.58 0.99 -27.43
N THR A 12 -17.49 0.25 -27.72
CA THR A 12 -17.41 -1.19 -27.49
C THR A 12 -17.45 -1.52 -26.01
N LYS A 13 -18.35 -2.44 -25.63
CA LYS A 13 -18.44 -2.94 -24.26
C LYS A 13 -17.20 -3.77 -23.93
N SER A 14 -16.51 -3.40 -22.85
CA SER A 14 -15.37 -4.16 -22.31
C SER A 14 -15.80 -5.53 -21.80
N VAL A 15 -14.91 -6.52 -21.91
CA VAL A 15 -15.04 -7.83 -21.24
C VAL A 15 -14.69 -7.77 -19.75
N PHE A 16 -14.00 -6.71 -19.33
CA PHE A 16 -13.64 -6.49 -17.94
C PHE A 16 -14.72 -5.68 -17.24
N ASN A 17 -15.26 -6.21 -16.14
CA ASN A 17 -16.12 -5.43 -15.25
C ASN A 17 -15.32 -4.34 -14.52
N GLN A 18 -14.12 -4.69 -14.03
CA GLN A 18 -13.20 -3.79 -13.33
C GLN A 18 -11.75 -4.12 -13.72
N ALA A 19 -11.25 -3.50 -14.80
CA ALA A 19 -9.91 -3.77 -15.33
C ALA A 19 -8.79 -3.45 -14.33
N ASN A 20 -8.96 -2.43 -13.48
CA ASN A 20 -7.99 -2.04 -12.45
C ASN A 20 -7.71 -3.14 -11.41
N SER A 21 -8.58 -4.14 -11.27
CA SER A 21 -8.34 -5.31 -10.41
C SER A 21 -7.12 -6.14 -10.83
N LEU A 22 -6.69 -5.99 -12.09
CA LEU A 22 -5.52 -6.66 -12.66
C LEU A 22 -4.23 -5.85 -12.48
N ASP A 23 -4.32 -4.62 -11.99
CA ASP A 23 -3.15 -3.77 -11.78
C ASP A 23 -2.24 -4.37 -10.71
N MET A 24 -0.93 -4.27 -10.91
CA MET A 24 0.06 -4.75 -9.92
C MET A 24 -0.04 -4.01 -8.58
N SER A 25 -0.65 -2.82 -8.58
CA SER A 25 -0.94 -2.02 -7.39
C SER A 25 -2.29 -2.34 -6.75
N TYR A 26 -3.11 -3.22 -7.31
CA TYR A 26 -4.38 -3.59 -6.72
C TYR A 26 -4.16 -4.37 -5.41
N VAL A 27 -4.98 -4.05 -4.40
CA VAL A 27 -5.02 -4.75 -3.12
C VAL A 27 -6.47 -5.09 -2.84
N PRO A 28 -6.87 -6.39 -2.89
CA PRO A 28 -8.25 -6.79 -2.74
C PRO A 28 -8.76 -6.53 -1.32
N GLU A 29 -10.07 -6.46 -1.14
CA GLU A 29 -10.72 -6.34 0.17
C GLU A 29 -10.52 -7.55 1.08
N LYS A 30 -10.27 -8.72 0.48
CA LYS A 30 -9.92 -9.96 1.18
C LYS A 30 -8.76 -10.63 0.50
N VAL A 31 -7.78 -11.07 1.28
CA VAL A 31 -6.63 -11.85 0.79
C VAL A 31 -6.79 -13.28 1.29
N TYR A 32 -6.89 -14.23 0.38
CA TYR A 32 -7.04 -15.65 0.71
C TYR A 32 -5.68 -16.32 0.93
N CYS A 33 -5.66 -17.39 1.74
CA CYS A 33 -4.48 -18.23 2.00
C CYS A 33 -3.28 -17.46 2.56
N ARG A 34 -3.54 -16.39 3.32
CA ARG A 34 -2.52 -15.51 3.92
C ARG A 34 -2.82 -15.19 5.39
N ASP A 35 -3.71 -15.94 6.01
CA ASP A 35 -4.17 -15.69 7.38
C ASP A 35 -3.00 -15.74 8.38
N GLU A 36 -2.14 -16.75 8.31
CA GLU A 36 -0.98 -16.87 9.21
C GLU A 36 0.02 -15.70 9.08
N PRO A 37 0.53 -15.33 7.89
CA PRO A 37 1.36 -14.12 7.75
C PRO A 37 0.69 -12.84 8.24
N ILE A 38 -0.62 -12.68 8.02
CA ILE A 38 -1.36 -11.50 8.48
C ILE A 38 -1.46 -11.49 10.00
N ASN A 39 -1.78 -12.62 10.62
CA ASN A 39 -1.84 -12.76 12.07
C ASN A 39 -0.48 -12.45 12.71
N ASN A 40 0.62 -12.93 12.13
CA ASN A 40 1.97 -12.59 12.59
C ASN A 40 2.26 -11.08 12.53
N LEU A 41 1.83 -10.39 11.47
CA LEU A 41 1.92 -8.93 11.41
C LEU A 41 1.05 -8.27 12.48
N ILE A 42 -0.18 -8.74 12.70
CA ILE A 42 -1.06 -8.21 13.75
C ILE A 42 -0.42 -8.38 15.13
N TYR A 43 0.07 -9.57 15.48
CA TYR A 43 0.66 -9.81 16.80
C TYR A 43 1.91 -8.97 17.05
N ASN A 44 2.73 -8.77 16.02
CA ASN A 44 3.89 -7.90 16.12
C ASN A 44 3.46 -6.44 16.30
N PHE A 45 2.59 -5.92 15.44
CA PHE A 45 2.32 -4.48 15.36
C PHE A 45 1.20 -3.98 16.29
N ARG A 46 0.36 -4.83 16.87
CA ARG A 46 -0.74 -4.41 17.76
C ARG A 46 -0.26 -3.59 18.97
N ARG A 47 0.97 -3.82 19.43
CA ARG A 47 1.59 -3.11 20.56
C ARG A 47 1.66 -1.60 20.33
N ILE A 48 1.81 -1.16 19.07
CA ILE A 48 1.78 0.27 18.69
C ILE A 48 0.42 0.92 19.03
N LEU A 49 -0.66 0.14 19.04
CA LEU A 49 -2.02 0.63 19.34
C LEU A 49 -2.47 0.34 20.78
N GLU A 50 -1.70 -0.43 21.54
CA GLU A 50 -2.10 -0.93 22.87
C GLU A 50 -1.25 -0.36 24.00
N GLU A 51 0.02 -0.04 23.74
CA GLU A 51 0.96 0.47 24.74
C GLU A 51 0.99 2.01 24.75
N GLU A 52 1.08 2.60 25.94
CA GLU A 52 1.23 4.07 26.09
C GLU A 52 2.54 4.56 25.47
N GLU A 53 3.64 3.86 25.73
CA GLU A 53 4.92 4.10 25.07
C GLU A 53 5.03 3.20 23.83
N GLN A 54 4.87 3.80 22.65
CA GLN A 54 4.82 3.06 21.40
C GLN A 54 6.18 2.45 21.04
N PRO A 55 6.29 1.12 20.88
CA PRO A 55 7.55 0.48 20.54
C PRO A 55 7.92 0.70 19.07
N SER A 56 9.23 0.71 18.78
CA SER A 56 9.74 0.60 17.41
C SER A 56 9.75 -0.85 16.97
N ILE A 57 9.07 -1.16 15.86
CA ILE A 57 8.89 -2.52 15.35
C ILE A 57 9.42 -2.62 13.94
N ASN A 58 10.32 -3.58 13.71
CA ASN A 58 10.87 -3.87 12.39
C ASN A 58 10.53 -5.31 11.98
N CYS A 59 10.05 -5.50 10.76
CA CYS A 59 9.64 -6.79 10.23
C CYS A 59 10.17 -6.96 8.80
N LEU A 60 10.70 -8.15 8.50
CA LEU A 60 11.19 -8.53 7.19
C LEU A 60 10.34 -9.69 6.64
N ILE A 61 9.66 -9.48 5.52
CA ILE A 61 8.85 -10.51 4.85
C ILE A 61 9.66 -11.14 3.72
N LEU A 62 10.04 -12.41 3.87
CA LEU A 62 10.84 -13.17 2.90
C LEU A 62 9.99 -14.11 2.04
N GLY A 63 10.52 -14.48 0.87
CA GLY A 63 9.90 -15.46 -0.03
C GLY A 63 10.14 -15.18 -1.52
N LYS A 64 9.82 -16.16 -2.37
CA LYS A 64 9.99 -16.07 -3.84
C LYS A 64 9.18 -14.94 -4.48
N GLY A 65 9.52 -14.53 -5.70
CA GLY A 65 8.72 -13.59 -6.49
C GLY A 65 7.29 -14.10 -6.72
N GLY A 66 6.31 -13.20 -6.83
CA GLY A 66 4.92 -13.57 -7.15
C GLY A 66 4.09 -14.17 -6.01
N VAL A 67 4.66 -14.48 -4.85
CA VAL A 67 3.90 -15.09 -3.73
C VAL A 67 3.00 -14.08 -2.98
N GLY A 68 2.88 -12.84 -3.41
CA GLY A 68 1.94 -11.89 -2.78
C GLY A 68 2.45 -11.16 -1.53
N LYS A 69 3.76 -11.19 -1.24
CA LYS A 69 4.37 -10.45 -0.09
C LYS A 69 3.96 -8.97 -0.06
N THR A 70 4.09 -8.28 -1.19
CA THR A 70 3.72 -6.87 -1.33
C THR A 70 2.23 -6.65 -1.10
N CYS A 71 1.38 -7.54 -1.63
CA CYS A 71 -0.06 -7.49 -1.42
C CYS A 71 -0.40 -7.67 0.07
N THR A 72 0.21 -8.64 0.75
CA THR A 72 0.03 -8.87 2.19
C THR A 72 0.44 -7.67 3.02
N ALA A 73 1.61 -7.08 2.76
CA ALA A 73 2.09 -5.91 3.50
C ALA A 73 1.17 -4.69 3.32
N ARG A 74 0.75 -4.41 2.08
CA ARG A 74 -0.16 -3.29 1.79
C ARG A 74 -1.57 -3.53 2.33
N TYR A 75 -2.05 -4.77 2.27
CA TYR A 75 -3.32 -5.18 2.87
C TYR A 75 -3.29 -4.96 4.39
N PHE A 76 -2.25 -5.46 5.06
CA PHE A 76 -2.05 -5.25 6.49
C PHE A 76 -2.03 -3.76 6.82
N GLY A 77 -1.20 -2.96 6.12
CA GLY A 77 -1.13 -1.51 6.34
C GLY A 77 -2.49 -0.83 6.22
N ARG A 78 -3.23 -1.05 5.12
CA ARG A 78 -4.57 -0.44 4.92
C ARG A 78 -5.52 -0.72 6.09
N ASN A 79 -5.60 -1.98 6.52
CA ASN A 79 -6.49 -2.38 7.62
C ASN A 79 -5.98 -1.86 8.97
N PHE A 80 -4.66 -1.91 9.20
CA PHE A 80 -4.04 -1.40 10.42
C PHE A 80 -4.31 0.11 10.62
N LYS A 81 -4.22 0.92 9.55
CA LYS A 81 -4.60 2.34 9.61
C LYS A 81 -6.06 2.52 9.98
N THR A 82 -6.95 1.72 9.40
CA THR A 82 -8.39 1.81 9.68
C THR A 82 -8.66 1.55 11.16
N ILE A 83 -8.09 0.47 11.71
CA ILE A 83 -8.21 0.12 13.13
C ILE A 83 -7.55 1.16 14.06
N ALA A 84 -6.41 1.72 13.65
CA ALA A 84 -5.74 2.77 14.41
C ALA A 84 -6.63 4.02 14.54
N LEU A 85 -7.25 4.45 13.44
CA LEU A 85 -8.20 5.58 13.44
C LEU A 85 -9.44 5.29 14.29
N GLU A 86 -9.98 4.07 14.26
CA GLU A 86 -11.07 3.64 15.14
C GLU A 86 -10.71 3.71 16.64
N LYS A 87 -9.41 3.58 16.96
CA LYS A 87 -8.86 3.71 18.31
C LYS A 87 -8.37 5.12 18.66
N ASP A 88 -8.65 6.12 17.83
CA ASP A 88 -8.18 7.50 17.98
C ASP A 88 -6.64 7.63 18.01
N VAL A 89 -5.94 6.71 17.32
CA VAL A 89 -4.49 6.75 17.12
C VAL A 89 -4.20 7.21 15.69
N ASP A 90 -3.62 8.40 15.55
CA ASP A 90 -3.22 8.91 14.24
C ASP A 90 -1.94 8.22 13.75
N VAL A 91 -2.04 7.56 12.59
CA VAL A 91 -0.92 6.83 11.98
C VAL A 91 -0.79 7.15 10.49
N PHE A 92 0.45 7.45 10.09
CA PHE A 92 0.83 7.54 8.69
C PHE A 92 1.36 6.18 8.20
N ILE A 93 0.79 5.69 7.10
CA ILE A 93 1.25 4.46 6.46
C ILE A 93 1.69 4.80 5.04
N GLU A 94 2.98 4.57 4.80
CA GLU A 94 3.63 4.88 3.54
C GLU A 94 4.20 3.62 2.90
N TYR A 95 4.07 3.54 1.57
CA TYR A 95 4.61 2.45 0.78
C TYR A 95 5.58 2.98 -0.27
N TYR A 96 6.82 2.48 -0.23
CA TYR A 96 7.86 2.82 -1.18
C TYR A 96 8.32 1.58 -1.94
N ASN A 97 8.17 1.59 -3.26
CA ASN A 97 8.79 0.58 -4.12
C ASN A 97 10.25 0.97 -4.40
N CYS A 98 11.20 0.29 -3.76
CA CYS A 98 12.64 0.57 -3.90
C CYS A 98 13.19 0.38 -5.32
N ILE A 99 12.47 -0.30 -6.23
CA ILE A 99 12.83 -0.32 -7.65
C ILE A 99 12.75 1.09 -8.25
N ASN A 100 11.76 1.88 -7.81
CA ASN A 100 11.50 3.27 -8.23
C ASN A 100 12.16 4.29 -7.29
N PHE A 101 12.34 3.94 -6.01
CA PHE A 101 12.97 4.75 -4.96
C PHE A 101 14.35 4.20 -4.60
N ARG A 102 15.32 4.39 -5.51
CA ARG A 102 16.65 3.74 -5.44
C ARG A 102 17.61 4.30 -4.39
N SER A 103 17.27 5.36 -3.68
CA SER A 103 18.13 5.93 -2.63
C SER A 103 17.35 6.31 -1.39
N LYS A 104 17.99 6.15 -0.22
CA LYS A 104 17.45 6.56 1.08
C LYS A 104 17.03 8.03 1.07
N SER A 105 17.88 8.90 0.51
CA SER A 105 17.59 10.33 0.43
C SER A 105 16.35 10.66 -0.40
N LYS A 106 16.02 9.86 -1.44
CA LYS A 106 14.79 10.07 -2.22
C LYS A 106 13.54 9.74 -1.41
N ILE A 107 13.57 8.66 -0.63
CA ILE A 107 12.46 8.29 0.27
C ILE A 107 12.24 9.38 1.32
N ILE A 108 13.32 9.84 1.97
CA ILE A 108 13.24 10.89 3.00
C ILE A 108 12.69 12.20 2.40
N ARG A 109 13.19 12.63 1.23
CA ARG A 109 12.66 13.84 0.57
C ARG A 109 11.17 13.73 0.24
N GLU A 110 10.72 12.56 -0.20
CA GLU A 110 9.31 12.32 -0.48
C GLU A 110 8.46 12.41 0.79
N LEU A 111 8.92 11.81 1.90
CA LEU A 111 8.26 11.94 3.20
C LEU A 111 8.18 13.39 3.65
N LEU A 112 9.28 14.14 3.55
CA LEU A 112 9.31 15.56 3.90
C LEU A 112 8.34 16.36 3.02
N ALA A 113 8.33 16.15 1.71
CA ALA A 113 7.43 16.86 0.81
C ALA A 113 5.94 16.59 1.08
N LYS A 114 5.60 15.38 1.55
CA LYS A 114 4.22 14.99 1.89
C LYS A 114 3.75 15.57 3.21
N TYR A 115 4.61 15.52 4.24
CA TYR A 115 4.21 15.77 5.63
C TYR A 115 4.68 17.10 6.19
N THR A 116 5.61 17.77 5.50
CA THR A 116 6.02 19.12 5.82
C THR A 116 5.65 20.00 4.64
N HIS A 117 4.90 21.07 4.85
CA HIS A 117 4.59 22.08 3.83
C HIS A 117 5.83 22.88 3.35
N GLY A 118 7.03 22.31 3.49
CA GLY A 118 8.27 22.90 3.04
C GLY A 118 8.35 22.83 1.52
N SER A 119 7.92 23.89 0.86
CA SER A 119 8.30 24.25 -0.50
C SER A 119 9.82 24.39 -0.61
N GLY A 120 10.52 23.25 -0.64
CA GLY A 120 11.95 23.16 -0.85
C GLY A 120 12.25 23.32 -2.33
N ARG A 121 12.24 24.55 -2.82
CA ARG A 121 13.02 24.93 -3.99
C ARG A 121 14.49 24.81 -3.61
N GLY A 122 15.13 23.78 -4.12
CA GLY A 122 16.58 23.68 -4.29
C GLY A 122 16.85 23.40 -5.75
#